data_AF-L8B9W7-F1
#
_entry.id   AF-L8B9W7-F1
#
_cell.length_a   1.000
_cell.length_b   1.000
_cell.length_c   1.000
_cell.angle_alpha   90.00
_cell.angle_beta   90.00
_cell.angle_gamma   90.00
#
_symmetry.space_group_name_H-M   'P 1'
#
loop_
_entity.id
_entity.type
_entity.pdbx_description
1 polymer ?
#
loop_
_entity_poly.entity_id
_entity_poly.type
_entity_poly.pdbx_seq_one_letter_code
_entity_poly.pdbx_strand_id
1 'polypeptide(L)'
;MAETVALAPPAGPGGFPAGAVDVVATSLNPASRLAHQIECFRRWQALGATVLSFNHGAERERLLAAGLPAQALVEVADDETMLAFGGRPTPRILPILQRLRAAGVATATLVNSDLFAATNRNPLPLMAAQAVASGYVRNDCSAVAEPLDTPKAPYHGGLDAFCFRADGLADILERLLAVPAAQTMAFGIPGWDLFMGHEVLAMGGRLLEARFLLHPRHTAAYSTIDAFTAQAEPMLASGRYEAGDHVALAAEFVSRIQAQCTRHVKESRLMLRALVDPLPAVDDAAAETDADAQAQVVMGTLLQAQRARPDWRTLYLAHAHLVGQHTQLAVYLMALRSALALMAPQQGERWRTRYPKGSAHGLQLAAYRAEPDRQARHALFLDLLATDLYEHRVLNLNLLKYLRVHCRHEQEERLFASLMDDLRGTRP
;
A
#
# COMPACT_ATOMS: atom_id res chain seq x y z
N MET A 1 2.17 25.54 -38.07
CA MET A 1 3.21 25.85 -37.06
C MET A 1 2.49 26.53 -35.92
N ALA A 2 2.21 25.80 -34.84
CA ALA A 2 1.55 26.36 -33.66
C ALA A 2 2.58 27.16 -32.87
N GLU A 3 2.33 28.45 -32.65
CA GLU A 3 3.15 29.29 -31.77
C GLU A 3 3.06 28.74 -30.34
N THR A 4 4.18 28.22 -29.84
CA THR A 4 4.36 27.86 -28.45
C THR A 4 4.33 29.14 -27.63
N VAL A 5 3.15 29.51 -27.11
CA VAL A 5 3.00 30.61 -26.16
C VAL A 5 3.76 30.22 -24.89
N ALA A 6 4.94 30.79 -24.70
CA ALA A 6 5.69 30.67 -23.46
C ALA A 6 4.92 31.41 -22.37
N LEU A 7 4.18 30.65 -21.54
CA LEU A 7 3.58 31.18 -20.32
C LEU A 7 4.70 31.65 -19.40
N ALA A 8 4.77 32.95 -19.14
CA ALA A 8 5.67 33.52 -18.15
C ALA A 8 5.39 32.88 -16.76
N PRO A 9 6.42 32.61 -15.94
CA PRO A 9 6.20 32.07 -14.60
C PRO A 9 5.37 33.07 -13.78
N PRO A 10 4.30 32.62 -13.09
CA PRO A 10 3.46 33.52 -12.32
C PRO A 10 4.25 34.13 -11.16
N ALA A 11 4.43 35.46 -11.21
CA ALA A 11 4.97 36.26 -10.11
C ALA A 11 3.84 36.56 -9.11
N GLY A 12 3.41 35.53 -8.37
CA GLY A 12 2.38 35.66 -7.32
C GLY A 12 2.98 35.50 -5.91
N PRO A 13 2.35 36.10 -4.87
CA PRO A 13 2.70 35.84 -3.48
C PRO A 13 2.43 34.36 -3.14
N GLY A 14 3.47 33.62 -2.74
CA GLY A 14 3.40 32.17 -2.47
C GLY A 14 4.21 31.28 -3.41
N GLY A 15 5.34 31.77 -3.92
CA GLY A 15 6.24 31.01 -4.78
C GLY A 15 6.72 29.69 -4.16
N PHE A 16 7.02 28.72 -5.01
CA PHE A 16 7.58 27.44 -4.59
C PHE A 16 8.88 27.63 -3.79
N PRO A 17 9.12 26.85 -2.72
CA PRO A 17 10.40 26.89 -2.03
C PRO A 17 11.54 26.55 -3.01
N ALA A 18 12.59 27.37 -3.01
CA ALA A 18 13.72 27.20 -3.92
C ALA A 18 14.36 25.81 -3.74
N GLY A 19 14.51 25.06 -4.85
CA GLY A 19 15.14 23.74 -4.84
C GLY A 19 14.23 22.57 -4.46
N ALA A 20 12.90 22.72 -4.47
CA ALA A 20 11.98 21.60 -4.24
C ALA A 20 12.01 20.58 -5.39
N VAL A 21 12.79 19.51 -5.21
CA VAL A 21 12.95 18.43 -6.19
C VAL A 21 11.72 17.50 -6.20
N ASP A 22 11.19 17.19 -5.01
CA ASP A 22 10.08 16.25 -4.81
C ASP A 22 8.93 16.93 -4.05
N VAL A 23 7.78 17.09 -4.73
CA VAL A 23 6.62 17.84 -4.21
C VAL A 23 5.39 16.94 -4.07
N VAL A 24 4.72 17.03 -2.94
CA VAL A 24 3.35 16.53 -2.72
C VAL A 24 2.40 17.73 -2.78
N ALA A 25 1.47 17.72 -3.73
CA ALA A 25 0.49 18.77 -3.95
C ALA A 25 -0.91 18.27 -3.59
N THR A 26 -1.63 19.04 -2.78
CA THR A 26 -2.99 18.73 -2.34
C THR A 26 -3.84 20.00 -2.23
N SER A 27 -5.09 19.88 -1.79
CA SER A 27 -5.95 21.01 -1.43
C SER A 27 -6.72 20.70 -0.15
N LEU A 28 -6.30 21.31 0.96
CA LEU A 28 -6.96 21.16 2.25
C LEU A 28 -8.29 21.91 2.25
N ASN A 29 -9.38 21.28 2.67
CA ASN A 29 -10.69 21.89 2.79
C ASN A 29 -10.92 22.40 4.24
N PRO A 30 -10.88 23.72 4.50
CA PRO A 30 -11.06 24.25 5.85
C PRO A 30 -12.49 24.12 6.39
N ALA A 31 -13.48 23.79 5.55
CA ALA A 31 -14.87 23.66 5.96
C ALA A 31 -15.25 22.26 6.46
N SER A 32 -14.40 21.26 6.28
CA SER A 32 -14.73 19.88 6.65
C SER A 32 -13.49 19.14 7.14
N ARG A 33 -13.54 18.54 8.33
CA ARG A 33 -12.48 17.67 8.88
C ARG A 33 -11.07 18.26 8.83
N LEU A 34 -10.94 19.58 9.02
CA LEU A 34 -9.66 20.28 8.87
C LEU A 34 -8.54 19.69 9.75
N ALA A 35 -8.80 19.45 11.03
CA ALA A 35 -7.81 18.88 11.95
C ALA A 35 -7.25 17.54 11.46
N HIS A 36 -8.11 16.74 10.81
CA HIS A 36 -7.73 15.45 10.25
C HIS A 36 -6.83 15.60 9.02
N GLN A 37 -7.22 16.45 8.09
CA GLN A 37 -6.42 16.70 6.88
C GLN A 37 -5.06 17.33 7.23
N ILE A 38 -5.00 18.19 8.26
CA ILE A 38 -3.74 18.73 8.79
C ILE A 38 -2.83 17.61 9.30
N GLU A 39 -3.38 16.59 9.97
CA GLU A 39 -2.58 15.45 10.42
C GLU A 39 -2.04 14.66 9.22
N CYS A 40 -2.86 14.37 8.21
CA CYS A 40 -2.41 13.72 6.97
C CYS A 40 -1.32 14.53 6.26
N PHE A 41 -1.49 15.86 6.20
CA PHE A 41 -0.51 16.79 5.65
C PHE A 41 0.83 16.74 6.39
N ARG A 42 0.79 16.79 7.73
CA ARG A 42 2.00 16.72 8.58
C ARG A 42 2.71 15.38 8.46
N ARG A 43 1.99 14.28 8.23
CA ARG A 43 2.61 12.97 7.99
C ARG A 43 3.47 12.96 6.74
N TRP A 44 3.02 13.58 5.66
CA TRP A 44 3.86 13.76 4.47
C TRP A 44 5.10 14.62 4.74
N GLN A 45 4.95 15.71 5.50
CA GLN A 45 6.08 16.57 5.88
C GLN A 45 7.10 15.84 6.76
N ALA A 46 6.63 15.00 7.70
CA ALA A 46 7.49 14.21 8.59
C ALA A 46 8.36 13.21 7.83
N LEU A 47 7.96 12.82 6.62
CA LEU A 47 8.77 11.97 5.72
C LEU A 47 9.80 12.77 4.92
N GLY A 48 9.92 14.09 5.14
CA GLY A 48 10.85 14.96 4.42
C GLY A 48 10.37 15.38 3.03
N ALA A 49 9.09 15.17 2.70
CA ALA A 49 8.52 15.66 1.44
C ALA A 49 8.24 17.17 1.51
N THR A 50 8.40 17.87 0.39
CA THR A 50 7.88 19.24 0.24
C THR A 50 6.38 19.16 -0.01
N VAL A 51 5.56 19.49 0.98
CA VAL A 51 4.10 19.40 0.88
C VAL A 51 3.49 20.78 0.70
N LEU A 52 2.68 20.95 -0.34
CA LEU A 52 2.01 22.20 -0.69
C LEU A 52 0.49 21.98 -0.75
N SER A 53 -0.25 22.85 -0.07
CA SER A 53 -1.70 22.94 -0.20
C SER A 53 -2.07 24.11 -1.09
N PHE A 54 -2.77 23.84 -2.19
CA PHE A 54 -3.30 24.84 -3.10
C PHE A 54 -4.70 25.21 -2.65
N ASN A 55 -4.96 26.49 -2.44
CA ASN A 55 -6.21 26.98 -1.84
C ASN A 55 -6.57 28.37 -2.30
N HIS A 56 -7.87 28.66 -2.33
CA HIS A 56 -8.36 30.02 -2.54
C HIS A 56 -7.93 30.95 -1.39
N GLY A 57 -7.79 32.25 -1.64
CA GLY A 57 -7.32 33.22 -0.63
C GLY A 57 -8.08 33.16 0.70
N ALA A 58 -9.42 33.05 0.64
CA ALA A 58 -10.25 32.96 1.85
C ALA A 58 -10.06 31.64 2.62
N GLU A 59 -9.72 30.55 1.94
CA GLU A 59 -9.40 29.27 2.57
C GLU A 59 -8.00 29.30 3.19
N ARG A 60 -7.04 29.91 2.51
CA ARG A 60 -5.65 30.07 2.96
C ARG A 60 -5.56 30.79 4.30
N GLU A 61 -6.32 31.87 4.50
CA GLU A 61 -6.36 32.57 5.80
C GLU A 61 -6.81 31.67 6.96
N ARG A 62 -7.82 30.81 6.71
CA ARG A 62 -8.30 29.85 7.72
C ARG A 62 -7.26 28.76 8.01
N LEU A 63 -6.54 28.31 6.99
CA LEU A 63 -5.47 27.32 7.13
C LEU A 63 -4.27 27.90 7.91
N LEU A 64 -3.91 29.17 7.68
CA LEU A 64 -2.92 29.89 8.49
C LEU A 64 -3.36 29.97 9.96
N ALA A 65 -4.61 30.35 10.21
CA ALA A 65 -5.18 30.40 11.56
C ALA A 65 -5.20 29.01 12.25
N ALA A 66 -5.28 27.93 11.47
CA ALA A 66 -5.20 26.56 11.95
C ALA A 66 -3.75 26.06 12.19
N GLY A 67 -2.75 26.93 12.01
CA GLY A 67 -1.34 26.64 12.32
C GLY A 67 -0.58 25.94 11.20
N LEU A 68 -1.03 26.02 9.94
CA LEU A 68 -0.22 25.63 8.80
C LEU A 68 0.81 26.72 8.46
N PRO A 69 2.04 26.34 8.10
CA PRO A 69 3.07 27.30 7.75
C PRO A 69 2.76 27.97 6.41
N ALA A 70 2.95 29.30 6.33
CA ALA A 70 2.61 30.09 5.15
C ALA A 70 3.30 29.62 3.86
N GLN A 71 4.55 29.17 3.96
CA GLN A 71 5.32 28.64 2.83
C GLN A 71 4.78 27.32 2.26
N ALA A 72 3.89 26.64 2.99
CA ALA A 72 3.27 25.41 2.55
C ALA A 72 1.86 25.64 1.96
N LEU A 73 1.40 26.90 1.90
CA LEU A 73 0.11 27.28 1.39
C LEU A 73 0.29 28.13 0.13
N VAL A 74 -0.14 27.58 -1.00
CA VAL A 74 -0.09 28.22 -2.31
C VAL A 74 -1.47 28.79 -2.62
N GLU A 75 -1.54 30.10 -2.77
CA GLU A 75 -2.79 30.78 -3.13
C GLU A 75 -3.10 30.57 -4.62
N VAL A 76 -4.34 30.17 -4.91
CA VAL A 76 -4.88 30.10 -6.28
C VAL A 76 -5.92 31.20 -6.50
N ALA A 77 -5.90 31.80 -7.68
CA ALA A 77 -6.83 32.86 -8.07
C ALA A 77 -8.20 32.29 -8.44
N ASP A 78 -9.23 33.14 -8.49
CA ASP A 78 -10.61 32.74 -8.78
C ASP A 78 -10.73 31.95 -10.10
N ASP A 79 -10.02 32.37 -11.13
CA ASP A 79 -9.99 31.73 -12.46
C ASP A 79 -9.27 30.38 -12.45
N GLU A 80 -8.50 30.05 -11.42
CA GLU A 80 -7.87 28.74 -11.21
C GLU A 80 -8.73 27.80 -10.34
N THR A 81 -9.93 28.24 -9.94
CA THR A 81 -10.91 27.45 -9.19
C THR A 81 -12.12 27.04 -10.04
N MET A 82 -13.06 26.31 -9.43
CA MET A 82 -14.34 25.95 -10.05
C MET A 82 -15.39 27.07 -10.05
N LEU A 83 -15.09 28.29 -9.57
CA LEU A 83 -16.04 29.41 -9.52
C LEU A 83 -16.62 29.77 -10.90
N ALA A 84 -15.78 29.82 -11.93
CA ALA A 84 -16.20 30.12 -13.30
C ALA A 84 -17.16 29.09 -13.91
N PHE A 85 -17.27 27.91 -13.28
CA PHE A 85 -18.13 26.80 -13.68
C PHE A 85 -19.35 26.64 -12.76
N GLY A 86 -19.69 27.69 -11.99
CA GLY A 86 -20.83 27.68 -11.05
C GLY A 86 -20.58 26.85 -9.79
N GLY A 87 -19.33 26.45 -9.55
CA GLY A 87 -18.94 25.63 -8.40
C GLY A 87 -18.50 26.44 -7.17
N ARG A 88 -17.98 25.71 -6.19
CA ARG A 88 -17.26 26.30 -5.03
C ARG A 88 -15.86 26.76 -5.47
N PRO A 89 -15.13 27.55 -4.66
CA PRO A 89 -13.73 27.93 -4.95
C PRO A 89 -12.74 26.75 -4.78
N THR A 90 -13.11 25.56 -5.24
CA THR A 90 -12.29 24.36 -5.23
C THR A 90 -11.21 24.48 -6.30
N PRO A 91 -9.92 24.29 -5.95
CA PRO A 91 -8.83 24.40 -6.91
C PRO A 91 -8.92 23.37 -8.03
N ARG A 92 -8.69 23.85 -9.26
CA ARG A 92 -8.65 22.99 -10.45
C ARG A 92 -7.30 22.27 -10.54
N ILE A 93 -7.31 21.06 -11.05
CA ILE A 93 -6.11 20.22 -11.18
C ILE A 93 -5.15 20.80 -12.24
N LEU A 94 -5.69 21.31 -13.36
CA LEU A 94 -4.87 21.74 -14.48
C LEU A 94 -3.96 22.94 -14.15
N PRO A 95 -4.42 24.04 -13.53
CA PRO A 95 -3.55 25.12 -13.08
C PRO A 95 -2.46 24.67 -12.10
N ILE A 96 -2.77 23.72 -11.22
CA ILE A 96 -1.81 23.16 -10.26
C ILE A 96 -0.68 22.44 -11.01
N LEU A 97 -1.01 21.59 -11.98
CA LEU A 97 -0.02 20.90 -12.81
C LEU A 97 0.85 21.88 -13.60
N GLN A 98 0.26 22.94 -14.15
CA GLN A 98 1.00 24.00 -14.86
C GLN A 98 2.02 24.69 -13.94
N ARG A 99 1.60 25.05 -12.72
CA ARG A 99 2.47 25.66 -11.71
C ARG A 99 3.61 24.74 -11.29
N LEU A 100 3.31 23.46 -11.04
CA LEU A 100 4.31 22.44 -10.70
C LEU A 100 5.35 22.29 -11.83
N ARG A 101 4.90 22.21 -13.09
CA ARG A 101 5.80 22.14 -14.25
C ARG A 101 6.66 23.40 -14.39
N ALA A 102 6.07 24.59 -14.24
CA ALA A 102 6.79 25.86 -14.33
C ALA A 102 7.85 26.02 -13.22
N ALA A 103 7.60 25.43 -12.05
CA ALA A 103 8.57 25.38 -10.95
C ALA A 103 9.74 24.42 -11.17
N GLY A 104 9.70 23.58 -12.23
CA GLY A 104 10.78 22.65 -12.55
C GLY A 104 10.92 21.50 -11.55
N VAL A 105 9.81 21.08 -10.93
CA VAL A 105 9.82 19.93 -9.99
C VAL A 105 10.27 18.66 -10.71
N ALA A 106 11.13 17.87 -10.06
CA ALA A 106 11.60 16.60 -10.63
C ALA A 106 10.54 15.50 -10.47
N THR A 107 9.88 15.50 -9.31
CA THR A 107 8.75 14.62 -9.00
C THR A 107 7.59 15.43 -8.45
N ALA A 108 6.40 15.26 -9.02
CA ALA A 108 5.15 15.83 -8.53
C ALA A 108 4.18 14.70 -8.15
N THR A 109 3.67 14.72 -6.92
CA THR A 109 2.61 13.82 -6.47
C THR A 109 1.35 14.63 -6.15
N LEU A 110 0.28 14.46 -6.91
CA LEU A 110 -1.05 14.96 -6.54
C LEU A 110 -1.69 13.98 -5.56
N VAL A 111 -2.23 14.44 -4.43
CA VAL A 111 -2.92 13.60 -3.44
C VAL A 111 -4.19 14.25 -2.92
N ASN A 112 -5.21 13.44 -2.61
CA ASN A 112 -6.36 13.90 -1.83
C ASN A 112 -5.94 14.30 -0.40
N SER A 113 -6.63 15.30 0.16
CA SER A 113 -6.25 15.97 1.43
C SER A 113 -6.27 15.10 2.70
N ASP A 114 -6.97 13.97 2.62
CA ASP A 114 -7.18 13.00 3.69
C ASP A 114 -6.38 11.71 3.47
N LEU A 115 -5.46 11.71 2.50
CA LEU A 115 -4.55 10.61 2.23
C LEU A 115 -3.17 10.87 2.87
N PHE A 116 -2.62 9.87 3.55
CA PHE A 116 -1.27 9.95 4.11
C PHE A 116 -0.44 8.72 3.79
N ALA A 117 0.88 8.91 3.71
CA ALA A 117 1.84 7.82 3.61
C ALA A 117 2.17 7.28 5.01
N ALA A 118 1.77 6.04 5.24
CA ALA A 118 2.06 5.29 6.43
C ALA A 118 3.34 4.46 6.16
N THR A 119 4.49 5.13 6.24
CA THR A 119 5.82 4.57 5.97
C THR A 119 6.84 5.16 6.94
N ASN A 120 8.05 4.60 6.94
CA ASN A 120 9.18 5.15 7.68
C ASN A 120 10.09 6.02 6.81
N ARG A 121 9.81 6.07 5.49
CA ARG A 121 10.66 6.73 4.48
C ARG A 121 9.81 7.49 3.48
N ASN A 122 10.37 8.53 2.87
CA ASN A 122 9.74 9.24 1.76
C ASN A 122 9.44 8.28 0.60
N PRO A 123 8.17 8.08 0.22
CA PRO A 123 7.83 7.15 -0.85
C PRO A 123 8.02 7.72 -2.25
N LEU A 124 8.19 9.04 -2.41
CA LEU A 124 8.22 9.71 -3.72
C LEU A 124 9.28 9.14 -4.67
N PRO A 125 10.54 8.88 -4.25
CA PRO A 125 11.54 8.28 -5.14
C PRO A 125 11.14 6.90 -5.68
N LEU A 126 10.53 6.06 -4.84
CA LEU A 126 10.09 4.73 -5.27
C LEU A 126 8.82 4.80 -6.12
N MET A 127 7.95 5.76 -5.87
CA MET A 127 6.76 6.02 -6.69
C MET A 127 7.18 6.48 -8.09
N ALA A 128 8.10 7.45 -8.19
CA ALA A 128 8.65 7.97 -9.44
C ALA A 128 9.44 6.91 -10.24
N ALA A 129 10.01 5.91 -9.57
CA ALA A 129 10.70 4.80 -10.23
C ALA A 129 9.75 3.80 -10.90
N GLN A 130 8.45 3.80 -10.60
CA GLN A 130 7.50 2.82 -11.16
C GLN A 130 7.20 3.06 -12.65
N ALA A 131 7.05 4.33 -13.03
CA ALA A 131 6.73 4.78 -14.38
C ALA A 131 6.94 6.30 -14.49
N VAL A 132 6.94 6.84 -15.71
CA VAL A 132 6.93 8.30 -15.96
C VAL A 132 5.71 8.97 -15.34
N ALA A 133 4.57 8.27 -15.34
CA ALA A 133 3.33 8.67 -14.69
C ALA A 133 2.67 7.43 -14.07
N SER A 134 2.20 7.56 -12.83
CA SER A 134 1.54 6.49 -12.10
C SER A 134 0.35 6.99 -11.30
N GLY A 135 -0.73 6.21 -11.28
CA GLY A 135 -1.87 6.37 -10.38
C GLY A 135 -1.84 5.31 -9.28
N TYR A 136 -2.31 5.67 -8.09
CA TYR A 136 -2.26 4.77 -6.94
C TYR A 136 -3.62 4.63 -6.27
N VAL A 137 -3.99 3.38 -6.03
CA VAL A 137 -5.06 3.05 -5.09
C VAL A 137 -4.55 3.05 -3.66
N ARG A 138 -5.46 3.32 -2.74
CA ARG A 138 -5.21 3.43 -1.30
C ARG A 138 -5.67 2.19 -0.55
N ASN A 139 -5.34 2.13 0.74
CA ASN A 139 -5.98 1.27 1.72
C ASN A 139 -6.84 2.11 2.66
N ASP A 140 -8.03 1.61 3.00
CA ASP A 140 -8.85 2.24 4.03
C ASP A 140 -8.31 1.91 5.43
N CYS A 141 -8.35 2.88 6.34
CA CYS A 141 -8.09 2.71 7.76
C CYS A 141 -9.20 3.34 8.62
N SER A 142 -9.22 3.01 9.91
CA SER A 142 -10.13 3.58 10.90
C SER A 142 -9.69 4.95 11.39
N ALA A 143 -8.37 5.21 11.45
CA ALA A 143 -7.78 6.46 11.91
C ALA A 143 -6.35 6.64 11.39
N VAL A 144 -5.83 7.87 11.45
CA VAL A 144 -4.44 8.18 11.04
C VAL A 144 -3.40 7.48 11.95
N ALA A 145 -3.74 7.25 13.21
CA ALA A 145 -2.89 6.57 14.18
C ALA A 145 -2.92 5.04 14.07
N GLU A 146 -3.67 4.48 13.11
CA GLU A 146 -3.80 3.02 12.98
C GLU A 146 -2.43 2.37 12.66
N PRO A 147 -2.06 1.28 13.36
CA PRO A 147 -0.82 0.57 13.09
C PRO A 147 -0.69 0.09 11.63
N LEU A 148 0.55 0.14 11.13
CA LEU A 148 0.91 -0.25 9.76
C LEU A 148 0.65 -1.73 9.46
N ASP A 149 0.88 -2.57 10.46
CA ASP A 149 0.73 -4.02 10.41
C ASP A 149 -0.73 -4.49 10.42
N THR A 150 -1.67 -3.60 10.71
CA THR A 150 -3.10 -3.93 10.65
C THR A 150 -3.44 -4.31 9.21
N PRO A 151 -3.91 -5.56 8.94
CA PRO A 151 -4.16 -6.02 7.58
C PRO A 151 -5.28 -5.22 6.91
N LYS A 152 -4.97 -4.58 5.78
CA LYS A 152 -5.92 -3.76 5.01
C LYS A 152 -6.05 -4.30 3.60
N ALA A 153 -7.28 -4.32 3.08
CA ALA A 153 -7.54 -4.61 1.69
C ALA A 153 -7.42 -3.30 0.87
N PRO A 154 -6.79 -3.33 -0.31
CA PRO A 154 -6.79 -2.19 -1.22
C PRO A 154 -8.20 -1.79 -1.64
N TYR A 155 -8.44 -0.49 -1.73
CA TYR A 155 -9.65 0.10 -2.27
C TYR A 155 -9.47 0.39 -3.75
N HIS A 156 -10.04 -0.43 -4.63
CA HIS A 156 -9.93 -0.25 -6.10
C HIS A 156 -11.02 0.64 -6.71
N GLY A 157 -11.88 1.27 -5.88
CA GLY A 157 -13.03 2.04 -6.37
C GLY A 157 -12.68 3.42 -6.98
N GLY A 158 -11.44 3.88 -6.83
CA GLY A 158 -10.95 5.15 -7.34
C GLY A 158 -9.45 5.29 -7.14
N LEU A 159 -8.89 6.42 -7.58
CA LEU A 159 -7.47 6.74 -7.44
C LEU A 159 -7.33 8.00 -6.58
N ASP A 160 -6.39 7.98 -5.64
CA ASP A 160 -6.26 9.06 -4.66
C ASP A 160 -4.92 9.76 -4.69
N ALA A 161 -3.97 9.18 -5.42
CA ALA A 161 -2.68 9.76 -5.64
C ALA A 161 -2.20 9.53 -7.08
N PHE A 162 -1.52 10.53 -7.64
CA PHE A 162 -0.88 10.46 -8.94
C PHE A 162 0.54 10.99 -8.83
N CYS A 163 1.53 10.20 -9.23
CA CYS A 163 2.94 10.59 -9.22
C CYS A 163 3.44 10.77 -10.66
N PHE A 164 4.12 11.88 -10.91
CA PHE A 164 4.67 12.24 -12.21
C PHE A 164 6.14 12.57 -12.04
N ARG A 165 6.99 11.98 -12.87
CA ARG A 165 8.31 12.53 -13.15
C ARG A 165 8.18 13.78 -13.99
N ALA A 166 9.24 14.59 -14.08
CA ALA A 166 9.24 15.81 -14.89
C ALA A 166 8.78 15.59 -16.36
N ASP A 167 9.23 14.51 -17.00
CA ASP A 167 8.79 14.11 -18.34
C ASP A 167 7.31 13.71 -18.36
N GLY A 168 6.88 12.85 -17.43
CA GLY A 168 5.48 12.46 -17.32
C GLY A 168 4.53 13.61 -16.98
N LEU A 169 4.98 14.59 -16.21
CA LEU A 169 4.25 15.81 -15.88
C LEU A 169 4.05 16.71 -17.11
N ALA A 170 5.05 16.79 -17.97
CA ALA A 170 4.95 17.53 -19.21
C ALA A 170 3.93 16.87 -20.16
N ASP A 171 4.03 15.56 -20.33
CA ASP A 171 3.17 14.77 -21.22
C ASP A 171 1.70 14.76 -20.75
N ILE A 172 1.45 14.54 -19.45
CA ILE A 172 0.08 14.54 -18.92
C ILE A 172 -0.57 15.92 -19.07
N LEU A 173 0.21 16.99 -18.88
CA LEU A 173 -0.29 18.35 -19.02
C LEU A 173 -0.68 18.66 -20.47
N GLU A 174 0.15 18.25 -21.44
CA GLU A 174 -0.17 18.41 -22.86
C GLU A 174 -1.47 17.69 -23.23
N ARG A 175 -1.64 16.45 -22.77
CA ARG A 175 -2.85 15.65 -23.00
C ARG A 175 -4.08 16.30 -22.41
N LEU A 176 -4.02 16.74 -21.15
CA LEU A 176 -5.15 17.38 -20.49
C LEU A 176 -5.49 18.73 -21.15
N LEU A 177 -4.50 19.51 -21.60
CA LEU A 177 -4.75 20.76 -22.33
C LEU A 177 -5.46 20.54 -23.68
N ALA A 178 -5.27 19.37 -24.30
CA ALA A 178 -5.93 19.02 -25.55
C ALA A 178 -7.42 18.64 -25.36
N VAL A 179 -7.89 18.44 -24.13
CA VAL A 179 -9.25 17.99 -23.83
C VAL A 179 -10.00 19.07 -23.04
N PRO A 180 -10.98 19.78 -23.64
CA PRO A 180 -11.72 20.85 -22.96
C PRO A 180 -12.35 20.44 -21.62
N ALA A 181 -12.83 19.20 -21.51
CA ALA A 181 -13.42 18.68 -20.27
C ALA A 181 -12.44 18.69 -19.07
N ALA A 182 -11.12 18.60 -19.32
CA ALA A 182 -10.11 18.66 -18.27
C ALA A 182 -10.09 20.00 -17.51
N GLN A 183 -10.63 21.06 -18.12
CA GLN A 183 -10.77 22.38 -17.48
C GLN A 183 -11.70 22.35 -16.26
N THR A 184 -12.49 21.30 -16.06
CA THR A 184 -13.41 21.18 -14.92
C THR A 184 -12.94 20.16 -13.87
N MET A 185 -11.75 19.57 -14.07
CA MET A 185 -11.15 18.69 -13.07
C MET A 185 -10.72 19.50 -11.85
N ALA A 186 -11.19 19.11 -10.68
CA ALA A 186 -10.88 19.77 -9.42
C ALA A 186 -10.86 18.74 -8.28
N PHE A 187 -10.09 19.04 -7.23
CA PHE A 187 -9.99 18.17 -6.07
C PHE A 187 -11.37 17.90 -5.46
N GLY A 188 -11.66 16.63 -5.24
CA GLY A 188 -12.94 16.20 -4.69
C GLY A 188 -14.10 16.20 -5.67
N ILE A 189 -14.03 16.78 -6.88
CA ILE A 189 -15.15 16.71 -7.84
C ILE A 189 -15.24 15.31 -8.45
N PRO A 190 -16.35 14.54 -8.31
CA PRO A 190 -16.41 13.14 -8.77
C PRO A 190 -15.92 12.93 -10.21
N GLY A 191 -15.08 11.91 -10.42
CA GLY A 191 -14.63 11.47 -11.75
C GLY A 191 -13.31 12.08 -12.24
N TRP A 192 -12.77 13.11 -11.58
CA TRP A 192 -11.48 13.70 -11.96
C TRP A 192 -10.34 12.67 -11.92
N ASP A 193 -10.38 11.77 -10.94
CA ASP A 193 -9.41 10.71 -10.71
C ASP A 193 -9.51 9.59 -11.74
N LEU A 194 -10.74 9.24 -12.16
CA LEU A 194 -10.97 8.26 -13.23
C LEU A 194 -10.43 8.79 -14.56
N PHE A 195 -10.70 10.06 -14.88
CA PHE A 195 -10.20 10.69 -16.10
C PHE A 195 -8.68 10.85 -16.09
N MET A 196 -8.09 11.28 -14.97
CA MET A 196 -6.64 11.33 -14.80
C MET A 196 -6.02 9.94 -14.98
N GLY A 197 -6.61 8.90 -14.38
CA GLY A 197 -6.18 7.51 -14.54
C GLY A 197 -6.23 7.05 -15.99
N HIS A 198 -7.26 7.44 -16.75
CA HIS A 198 -7.37 7.15 -18.18
C HIS A 198 -6.19 7.73 -18.96
N GLU A 199 -5.89 9.01 -18.75
CA GLU A 199 -4.80 9.69 -19.44
C GLU A 199 -3.42 9.13 -19.04
N VAL A 200 -3.22 8.79 -17.76
CA VAL A 200 -2.02 8.07 -17.29
C VAL A 200 -1.82 6.76 -18.05
N LEU A 201 -2.88 5.96 -18.22
CA LEU A 201 -2.80 4.73 -19.02
C LEU A 201 -2.59 5.04 -20.51
N ALA A 202 -3.17 6.13 -21.03
CA ALA A 202 -3.06 6.52 -22.43
C ALA A 202 -1.63 6.88 -22.87
N MET A 203 -0.83 7.40 -21.95
CA MET A 203 0.58 7.68 -22.16
C MET A 203 1.52 6.51 -21.78
N GLY A 204 0.98 5.32 -21.50
CA GLY A 204 1.79 4.15 -21.12
C GLY A 204 2.25 4.14 -19.66
N GLY A 205 1.63 4.97 -18.82
CA GLY A 205 1.81 4.95 -17.36
C GLY A 205 1.17 3.71 -16.71
N ARG A 206 1.16 3.67 -15.38
CA ARG A 206 0.72 2.51 -14.60
C ARG A 206 -0.26 2.87 -13.49
N LEU A 207 -1.14 1.94 -13.15
CA LEU A 207 -1.98 2.03 -11.95
C LEU A 207 -1.53 0.94 -10.97
N LEU A 208 -1.25 1.31 -9.72
CA LEU A 208 -0.61 0.43 -8.72
C LEU A 208 -1.34 0.45 -7.38
N GLU A 209 -1.09 -0.59 -6.57
CA GLU A 209 -1.51 -0.60 -5.16
C GLU A 209 -0.48 0.10 -4.28
N ALA A 210 -0.80 1.29 -3.79
CA ALA A 210 -0.01 1.90 -2.74
C ALA A 210 -0.50 1.41 -1.37
N ARG A 211 -0.07 0.21 -0.98
CA ARG A 211 -0.46 -0.43 0.29
C ARG A 211 -0.03 0.35 1.54
N PHE A 212 0.81 1.36 1.37
CA PHE A 212 1.25 2.29 2.39
C PHE A 212 0.48 3.62 2.38
N LEU A 213 -0.32 3.92 1.33
CA LEU A 213 -1.19 5.10 1.33
C LEU A 213 -2.48 4.72 2.04
N LEU A 214 -2.72 5.38 3.17
CA LEU A 214 -3.87 5.13 4.02
C LEU A 214 -4.85 6.28 3.95
N HIS A 215 -6.13 5.94 3.97
CA HIS A 215 -7.24 6.88 3.96
C HIS A 215 -8.26 6.51 5.04
N PRO A 216 -8.46 7.41 6.01
CA PRO A 216 -9.41 7.17 7.07
C PRO A 216 -10.84 7.14 6.54
N ARG A 217 -11.54 6.05 6.81
CA ARG A 217 -12.89 5.82 6.30
C ARG A 217 -13.82 6.94 6.71
N HIS A 218 -14.60 7.37 5.74
CA HIS A 218 -15.66 8.32 5.97
C HIS A 218 -16.76 8.19 4.94
N THR A 219 -17.96 8.65 5.27
CA THR A 219 -19.05 8.72 4.31
C THR A 219 -18.64 9.59 3.12
N ALA A 220 -18.90 9.11 1.91
CA ALA A 220 -18.72 9.90 0.70
C ALA A 220 -19.62 11.14 0.79
N ALA A 221 -19.09 12.30 0.40
CA ALA A 221 -19.85 13.56 0.42
C ALA A 221 -20.76 13.71 -0.81
N TYR A 222 -20.61 12.83 -1.81
CA TYR A 222 -21.31 12.90 -3.08
C TYR A 222 -22.38 11.82 -3.17
N SER A 223 -23.56 12.22 -3.63
CA SER A 223 -24.70 11.32 -3.87
C SER A 223 -24.76 10.81 -5.31
N THR A 224 -24.12 11.50 -6.27
CA THR A 224 -24.12 11.12 -7.70
C THR A 224 -22.74 11.34 -8.34
N ILE A 225 -22.53 10.75 -9.52
CA ILE A 225 -21.32 10.86 -10.33
C ILE A 225 -21.54 11.75 -11.57
N ASP A 226 -22.59 12.57 -11.60
CA ASP A 226 -22.97 13.33 -12.81
C ASP A 226 -21.94 14.39 -13.20
N ALA A 227 -21.13 14.86 -12.25
CA ALA A 227 -20.00 15.73 -12.53
C ALA A 227 -18.97 15.09 -13.48
N PHE A 228 -18.91 13.75 -13.54
CA PHE A 228 -18.03 12.98 -14.42
C PHE A 228 -18.49 12.96 -15.88
N THR A 229 -19.75 13.29 -16.18
CA THR A 229 -20.30 13.15 -17.54
C THR A 229 -19.46 13.88 -18.59
N ALA A 230 -18.97 15.09 -18.27
CA ALA A 230 -18.14 15.86 -19.18
C ALA A 230 -16.79 15.18 -19.49
N GLN A 231 -16.17 14.52 -18.52
CA GLN A 231 -14.91 13.79 -18.72
C GLN A 231 -15.12 12.37 -19.26
N ALA A 232 -16.30 11.79 -19.05
CA ALA A 232 -16.67 10.50 -19.61
C ALA A 232 -16.76 10.53 -21.14
N GLU A 233 -17.26 11.62 -21.72
CA GLU A 233 -17.39 11.78 -23.18
C GLU A 233 -16.08 11.56 -23.95
N PRO A 234 -14.96 12.25 -23.65
CA PRO A 234 -13.69 11.99 -24.33
C PRO A 234 -13.12 10.59 -24.05
N MET A 235 -13.37 10.01 -22.87
CA MET A 235 -12.98 8.62 -22.58
C MET A 235 -13.72 7.62 -23.47
N LEU A 236 -15.04 7.78 -23.64
CA LEU A 236 -15.84 6.95 -24.54
C LEU A 236 -15.40 7.13 -25.99
N ALA A 237 -15.18 8.38 -26.42
CA ALA A 237 -14.70 8.71 -27.76
C ALA A 237 -13.32 8.10 -28.08
N SER A 238 -12.54 7.73 -27.07
CA SER A 238 -11.24 7.07 -27.27
C SER A 238 -11.37 5.63 -27.80
N GLY A 239 -12.56 5.03 -27.80
CA GLY A 239 -12.80 3.65 -28.25
C GLY A 239 -12.13 2.57 -27.40
N ARG A 240 -11.80 2.87 -26.14
CA ARG A 240 -11.10 1.94 -25.22
C ARG A 240 -12.03 1.25 -24.23
N TYR A 241 -13.32 1.58 -24.28
CA TYR A 241 -14.36 1.16 -23.36
C TYR A 241 -15.60 0.79 -24.15
N GLU A 242 -16.34 -0.19 -23.64
CA GLU A 242 -17.60 -0.66 -24.23
C GLU A 242 -18.82 -0.03 -23.53
N ALA A 243 -18.60 0.74 -22.46
CA ALA A 243 -19.64 1.44 -21.73
C ALA A 243 -20.49 2.37 -22.62
N GLY A 244 -21.80 2.40 -22.35
CA GLY A 244 -22.76 3.26 -23.07
C GLY A 244 -23.02 4.62 -22.42
N ASP A 245 -22.63 4.81 -21.16
CA ASP A 245 -22.81 6.05 -20.40
C ASP A 245 -21.71 6.24 -19.34
N HIS A 246 -21.74 7.36 -18.62
CA HIS A 246 -20.72 7.72 -17.62
C HIS A 246 -20.73 6.81 -16.38
N VAL A 247 -21.87 6.22 -16.02
CA VAL A 247 -22.00 5.33 -14.86
C VAL A 247 -21.39 3.96 -15.19
N ALA A 248 -21.76 3.40 -16.34
CA ALA A 248 -21.19 2.16 -16.87
C ALA A 248 -19.68 2.32 -17.09
N LEU A 249 -19.24 3.46 -17.59
CA LEU A 249 -17.83 3.76 -17.80
C LEU A 249 -17.05 3.79 -16.49
N ALA A 250 -17.60 4.40 -15.44
CA ALA A 250 -16.95 4.41 -14.13
C ALA A 250 -16.78 2.98 -13.58
N ALA A 251 -17.81 2.14 -13.68
CA ALA A 251 -17.73 0.74 -13.26
C ALA A 251 -16.72 -0.08 -14.08
N GLU A 252 -16.68 0.13 -15.39
CA GLU A 252 -15.69 -0.50 -16.27
C GLU A 252 -14.26 -0.03 -15.92
N PHE A 253 -14.07 1.26 -15.65
CA PHE A 253 -12.78 1.80 -15.27
C PHE A 253 -12.29 1.28 -13.91
N VAL A 254 -13.19 1.11 -12.93
CA VAL A 254 -12.89 0.43 -11.65
C VAL A 254 -12.37 -0.99 -11.90
N SER A 255 -13.02 -1.75 -12.79
CA SER A 255 -12.55 -3.09 -13.17
C SER A 255 -11.15 -3.04 -13.80
N ARG A 256 -10.87 -1.98 -14.58
CA ARG A 256 -9.55 -1.74 -15.17
C ARG A 256 -8.49 -1.37 -14.14
N ILE A 257 -8.82 -0.54 -13.14
CA ILE A 257 -7.94 -0.25 -11.99
C ILE A 257 -7.54 -1.56 -11.32
N GLN A 258 -8.51 -2.42 -11.00
CA GLN A 258 -8.25 -3.71 -10.36
C GLN A 258 -7.34 -4.62 -11.20
N ALA A 259 -7.58 -4.69 -12.52
CA ALA A 259 -6.76 -5.48 -13.42
C ALA A 259 -5.30 -4.98 -13.49
N GLN A 260 -5.10 -3.66 -13.56
CA GLN A 260 -3.76 -3.04 -13.53
C GLN A 260 -3.05 -3.29 -12.19
N CYS A 261 -3.75 -3.08 -11.08
CA CYS A 261 -3.21 -3.33 -9.74
C CYS A 261 -2.79 -4.79 -9.55
N THR A 262 -3.62 -5.74 -10.02
CA THR A 262 -3.32 -7.18 -9.97
C THR A 262 -2.08 -7.52 -10.79
N ARG A 263 -1.93 -6.92 -11.98
CA ARG A 263 -0.75 -7.11 -12.84
C ARG A 263 0.55 -6.66 -12.17
N HIS A 264 0.49 -5.62 -11.34
CA HIS A 264 1.65 -4.99 -10.69
C HIS A 264 1.74 -5.23 -9.17
N VAL A 265 1.11 -6.31 -8.69
CA VAL A 265 1.05 -6.61 -7.26
C VAL A 265 2.42 -6.93 -6.66
N LYS A 266 3.33 -7.51 -7.45
CA LYS A 266 4.68 -7.86 -6.98
C LYS A 266 5.50 -6.60 -6.72
N GLU A 267 5.49 -5.66 -7.64
CA GLU A 267 6.16 -4.36 -7.55
C GLU A 267 5.61 -3.55 -6.37
N SER A 268 4.29 -3.54 -6.20
CA SER A 268 3.62 -2.89 -5.08
C SER A 268 4.07 -3.45 -3.72
N ARG A 269 4.27 -4.78 -3.62
CA ARG A 269 4.78 -5.44 -2.41
C ARG A 269 6.25 -5.13 -2.15
N LEU A 270 7.08 -5.08 -3.19
CA LEU A 270 8.49 -4.72 -3.07
C LEU A 270 8.66 -3.27 -2.62
N MET A 271 7.89 -2.35 -3.20
CA MET A 271 7.84 -0.96 -2.78
C MET A 271 7.43 -0.83 -1.32
N LEU A 272 6.39 -1.54 -0.88
CA LEU A 272 5.99 -1.54 0.54
C LEU A 272 7.15 -2.00 1.43
N ARG A 273 7.76 -3.17 1.17
CA ARG A 273 8.89 -3.68 1.98
C ARG A 273 10.00 -2.63 2.11
N ALA A 274 10.43 -2.03 0.99
CA ALA A 274 11.46 -1.00 1.00
C ALA A 274 11.11 0.26 1.82
N LEU A 275 9.83 0.53 2.04
CA LEU A 275 9.32 1.71 2.77
C LEU A 275 9.05 1.45 4.25
N VAL A 276 8.78 0.21 4.64
CA VAL A 276 8.46 -0.16 6.03
C VAL A 276 9.63 -0.84 6.74
N ASP A 277 10.51 -1.52 6.02
CA ASP A 277 11.67 -2.18 6.62
C ASP A 277 12.50 -1.14 7.39
N PRO A 278 12.82 -1.39 8.67
CA PRO A 278 13.68 -0.49 9.43
C PRO A 278 14.98 -0.30 8.64
N LEU A 279 15.49 0.93 8.57
CA LEU A 279 16.86 1.12 8.11
C LEU A 279 17.72 0.23 9.01
N PRO A 280 18.58 -0.65 8.46
CA PRO A 280 19.63 -1.19 9.30
C PRO A 280 20.29 0.01 9.96
N ALA A 281 20.47 -0.04 11.28
CA ALA A 281 21.27 0.96 11.96
C ALA A 281 22.56 1.08 11.14
N VAL A 282 22.94 2.31 10.78
CA VAL A 282 24.20 2.55 10.07
C VAL A 282 25.31 2.31 11.10
N ASP A 283 25.58 1.05 11.36
CA ASP A 283 26.84 0.57 11.92
C ASP A 283 27.61 -0.05 10.74
N ASP A 284 28.84 0.43 10.60
CA ASP A 284 29.79 0.17 9.54
C ASP A 284 29.73 -1.26 8.96
N ALA A 285 29.28 -1.36 7.71
CA ALA A 285 29.77 -2.17 6.60
C ALA A 285 30.50 -3.53 6.83
N ALA A 286 30.24 -4.28 7.91
CA ALA A 286 30.97 -5.52 8.20
C ALA A 286 30.11 -6.74 8.61
N ALA A 287 28.77 -6.64 8.67
CA ALA A 287 27.95 -7.66 9.35
C ALA A 287 26.98 -8.47 8.46
N GLU A 288 27.03 -8.36 7.12
CA GLU A 288 26.18 -9.22 6.27
C GLU A 288 26.61 -10.70 6.24
N THR A 289 27.80 -11.01 6.76
CA THR A 289 28.28 -12.39 6.98
C THR A 289 27.85 -13.01 8.31
N ASP A 290 27.23 -12.26 9.23
CA ASP A 290 26.98 -12.74 10.60
C ASP A 290 25.52 -13.16 10.86
N ALA A 291 24.53 -12.67 10.10
CA ALA A 291 23.13 -13.02 10.31
C ALA A 291 22.81 -14.50 10.00
N ASP A 292 23.41 -15.05 8.93
CA ASP A 292 23.29 -16.48 8.61
C ASP A 292 24.06 -17.34 9.63
N ALA A 293 25.19 -16.85 10.14
CA ALA A 293 25.95 -17.51 11.20
C ALA A 293 25.18 -17.50 12.52
N GLN A 294 24.54 -16.39 12.89
CA GLN A 294 23.69 -16.27 14.07
C GLN A 294 22.45 -17.15 13.96
N ALA A 295 21.78 -17.19 12.79
CA ALA A 295 20.65 -18.08 12.55
C ALA A 295 21.07 -19.55 12.65
N GLN A 296 22.25 -19.93 12.14
CA GLN A 296 22.80 -21.28 12.27
C GLN A 296 23.22 -21.61 13.71
N VAL A 297 23.79 -20.66 14.46
CA VAL A 297 24.17 -20.82 15.88
C VAL A 297 22.94 -20.96 16.76
N VAL A 298 21.90 -20.15 16.53
CA VAL A 298 20.61 -20.24 17.22
C VAL A 298 19.95 -21.58 16.89
N MET A 299 19.93 -21.99 15.63
CA MET A 299 19.43 -23.31 15.22
C MET A 299 20.22 -24.46 15.87
N GLY A 300 21.56 -24.35 15.93
CA GLY A 300 22.44 -25.33 16.58
C GLY A 300 22.19 -25.44 18.08
N THR A 301 22.00 -24.30 18.76
CA THR A 301 21.75 -24.22 20.20
C THR A 301 20.35 -24.75 20.55
N LEU A 302 19.35 -24.44 19.73
CA LEU A 302 17.99 -24.99 19.85
C LEU A 302 17.97 -26.51 19.63
N LEU A 303 18.69 -27.01 18.63
CA LEU A 303 18.86 -28.45 18.38
C LEU A 303 19.56 -29.15 19.55
N GLN A 304 20.55 -28.51 20.17
CA GLN A 304 21.28 -29.06 21.31
C GLN A 304 20.44 -29.07 22.60
N ALA A 305 19.66 -28.02 22.86
CA ALA A 305 18.70 -27.97 23.97
C ALA A 305 17.57 -29.02 23.80
N GLN A 306 17.09 -29.22 22.56
CA GLN A 306 16.11 -30.25 22.22
C GLN A 306 16.64 -31.68 22.37
N ARG A 307 17.91 -31.94 22.02
CA ARG A 307 18.53 -33.25 22.25
C ARG A 307 18.54 -33.64 23.73
N ALA A 308 18.61 -32.65 24.64
CA ALA A 308 18.55 -32.89 26.07
C ALA A 308 17.12 -33.18 26.58
N ARG A 309 16.09 -32.59 25.96
CA ARG A 309 14.66 -32.82 26.25
C ARG A 309 13.79 -32.62 25.00
N PRO A 310 13.39 -33.68 24.29
CA PRO A 310 12.60 -33.57 23.06
C PRO A 310 11.12 -33.31 23.39
N ASP A 311 10.75 -32.03 23.44
CA ASP A 311 9.36 -31.59 23.57
C ASP A 311 9.11 -30.37 22.67
N TRP A 312 8.17 -30.46 21.74
CA TRP A 312 7.85 -29.40 20.79
C TRP A 312 7.41 -28.09 21.48
N ARG A 313 6.85 -28.17 22.70
CA ARG A 313 6.48 -26.99 23.50
C ARG A 313 7.71 -26.26 24.03
N THR A 314 8.79 -26.98 24.33
CA THR A 314 10.08 -26.38 24.74
C THR A 314 10.75 -25.66 23.57
N LEU A 315 10.61 -26.17 22.33
CA LEU A 315 10.99 -25.47 21.10
C LEU A 315 10.17 -24.19 20.94
N TYR A 316 8.85 -24.28 21.01
CA TYR A 316 7.94 -23.15 20.87
C TYR A 316 8.22 -22.02 21.88
N LEU A 317 8.49 -22.35 23.15
CA LEU A 317 8.80 -21.36 24.20
C LEU A 317 10.19 -20.73 24.03
N ALA A 318 11.22 -21.49 23.65
CA ALA A 318 12.53 -20.94 23.31
C ALA A 318 12.47 -20.04 22.08
N HIS A 319 11.54 -20.32 21.17
CA HIS A 319 11.27 -19.54 19.96
C HIS A 319 10.40 -18.30 20.20
N ALA A 320 9.48 -18.32 21.17
CA ALA A 320 8.72 -17.14 21.60
C ALA A 320 9.63 -16.00 22.10
N HIS A 321 10.81 -16.36 22.62
CA HIS A 321 11.87 -15.41 23.00
C HIS A 321 12.56 -14.75 21.78
N LEU A 322 12.55 -15.39 20.60
CA LEU A 322 13.16 -14.90 19.35
C LEU A 322 12.22 -14.04 18.49
N VAL A 323 10.98 -13.84 18.91
CA VAL A 323 9.92 -13.09 18.19
C VAL A 323 10.26 -11.60 18.00
N GLY A 324 11.30 -11.07 18.66
CA GLY A 324 11.78 -9.71 18.46
C GLY A 324 12.34 -9.42 17.05
N GLN A 325 12.65 -10.44 16.24
CA GLN A 325 13.33 -10.28 14.95
C GLN A 325 12.62 -10.94 13.76
N HIS A 326 11.57 -11.74 13.99
CA HIS A 326 10.89 -12.51 12.95
C HIS A 326 9.37 -12.58 13.19
N THR A 327 8.60 -12.86 12.13
CA THR A 327 7.16 -13.04 12.25
C THR A 327 6.83 -14.31 13.04
N GLN A 328 5.71 -14.29 13.76
CA GLN A 328 5.24 -15.44 14.55
C GLN A 328 5.11 -16.72 13.71
N LEU A 329 4.74 -16.60 12.44
CA LEU A 329 4.61 -17.73 11.53
C LEU A 329 5.96 -18.27 11.03
N ALA A 330 6.92 -17.40 10.72
CA ALA A 330 8.28 -17.83 10.36
C ALA A 330 8.94 -18.60 11.51
N VAL A 331 8.79 -18.08 12.73
CA VAL A 331 9.25 -18.72 13.97
C VAL A 331 8.60 -20.10 14.16
N TYR A 332 7.30 -20.21 13.94
CA TYR A 332 6.59 -21.49 13.99
C TYR A 332 7.09 -22.50 12.94
N LEU A 333 7.25 -22.05 11.69
CA LEU A 333 7.75 -22.90 10.60
C LEU A 333 9.15 -23.44 10.91
N MET A 334 10.02 -22.60 11.48
CA MET A 334 11.36 -23.03 11.94
C MET A 334 11.25 -24.08 13.04
N ALA A 335 10.42 -23.86 14.07
CA ALA A 335 10.24 -24.80 15.17
C ALA A 335 9.72 -26.17 14.67
N LEU A 336 8.74 -26.15 13.76
CA LEU A 336 8.17 -27.36 13.17
C LEU A 336 9.19 -28.14 12.36
N ARG A 337 10.01 -27.45 11.54
CA ARG A 337 11.10 -28.09 10.79
C ARG A 337 12.15 -28.71 11.71
N SER A 338 12.56 -28.01 12.77
CA SER A 338 13.49 -28.55 13.77
C SER A 338 12.92 -29.79 14.45
N ALA A 339 11.63 -29.77 14.80
CA ALA A 339 10.95 -30.93 15.38
C ALA A 339 10.94 -32.12 14.41
N LEU A 340 10.65 -31.90 13.13
CA LEU A 340 10.69 -32.96 12.09
C LEU A 340 12.09 -33.53 11.88
N ALA A 341 13.12 -32.67 11.84
CA ALA A 341 14.52 -33.10 11.73
C ALA A 341 14.94 -33.97 12.92
N LEU A 342 14.44 -33.68 14.13
CA LEU A 342 14.69 -34.49 15.33
C LEU A 342 13.92 -35.81 15.33
N MET A 343 12.77 -35.88 14.66
CA MET A 343 12.06 -37.14 14.43
C MET A 343 12.71 -38.00 13.36
N ALA A 344 13.66 -37.46 12.58
CA ALA A 344 14.28 -38.17 11.46
C ALA A 344 14.89 -39.54 11.78
N PRO A 345 15.58 -39.73 12.91
CA PRO A 345 16.11 -41.04 13.30
C PRO A 345 15.04 -42.08 13.66
N GLN A 346 13.80 -41.67 13.89
CA GLN A 346 12.67 -42.53 14.26
C GLN A 346 11.75 -42.88 13.06
N GLN A 347 12.18 -42.54 11.83
CA GLN A 347 11.42 -42.63 10.56
C GLN A 347 11.30 -44.05 9.98
N GLY A 348 11.07 -45.06 10.82
CA GLY A 348 10.61 -46.35 10.34
C GLY A 348 9.15 -46.36 9.91
N GLU A 349 8.35 -45.36 10.35
CA GLU A 349 6.91 -45.33 10.11
C GLU A 349 6.50 -44.26 9.10
N ARG A 350 5.62 -44.64 8.18
CA ARG A 350 5.09 -43.79 7.12
C ARG A 350 4.09 -42.77 7.66
N TRP A 351 4.11 -41.57 7.09
CA TRP A 351 3.04 -40.58 7.28
C TRP A 351 1.67 -41.17 6.95
N ARG A 352 0.71 -40.98 7.84
CA ARG A 352 -0.68 -41.38 7.62
C ARG A 352 -1.47 -40.17 7.15
N THR A 353 -2.50 -40.38 6.34
CA THR A 353 -3.46 -39.32 5.96
C THR A 353 -4.80 -39.47 6.69
N ARG A 354 -4.91 -40.48 7.56
CA ARG A 354 -6.10 -40.79 8.36
C ARG A 354 -5.76 -40.72 9.83
N TYR A 355 -6.67 -40.14 10.60
CA TYR A 355 -6.56 -40.06 12.06
C TYR A 355 -6.80 -41.44 12.71
N PRO A 356 -6.11 -41.75 13.81
CA PRO A 356 -6.40 -42.94 14.59
C PRO A 356 -7.81 -42.86 15.20
N LYS A 357 -8.43 -44.03 15.39
CA LYS A 357 -9.75 -44.12 16.03
C LYS A 357 -9.68 -43.52 17.44
N GLY A 358 -10.60 -42.60 17.75
CA GLY A 358 -10.63 -41.91 19.04
C GLY A 358 -9.74 -40.65 19.12
N SER A 359 -9.13 -40.21 18.01
CA SER A 359 -8.42 -38.92 17.96
C SER A 359 -9.33 -37.75 18.36
N ALA A 360 -8.80 -36.83 19.18
CA ALA A 360 -9.48 -35.59 19.57
C ALA A 360 -9.46 -34.51 18.46
N HIS A 361 -8.93 -34.80 17.28
CA HIS A 361 -8.79 -33.83 16.18
C HIS A 361 -10.10 -33.12 15.84
N GLY A 362 -11.23 -33.84 15.84
CA GLY A 362 -12.55 -33.24 15.58
C GLY A 362 -12.96 -32.19 16.63
N LEU A 363 -12.60 -32.42 17.91
CA LEU A 363 -12.86 -31.47 19.01
C LEU A 363 -11.93 -30.26 18.91
N GLN A 364 -10.65 -30.47 18.61
CA GLN A 364 -9.68 -29.38 18.42
C GLN A 364 -10.03 -28.51 17.21
N LEU A 365 -10.47 -29.12 16.11
CA LEU A 365 -10.95 -28.38 14.94
C LEU A 365 -12.24 -27.60 15.23
N ALA A 366 -13.14 -28.15 16.06
CA ALA A 366 -14.33 -27.44 16.52
C ALA A 366 -13.95 -26.24 17.42
N ALA A 367 -13.00 -26.41 18.35
CA ALA A 367 -12.48 -25.33 19.18
C ALA A 367 -11.83 -24.22 18.32
N TYR A 368 -11.00 -24.58 17.35
CA TYR A 368 -10.43 -23.65 16.37
C TYR A 368 -11.51 -22.86 15.61
N ARG A 369 -12.58 -23.51 15.15
CA ARG A 369 -13.67 -22.85 14.42
C ARG A 369 -14.52 -21.96 15.32
N ALA A 370 -14.67 -22.32 16.59
CA ALA A 370 -15.46 -21.60 17.56
C ALA A 370 -14.74 -20.38 18.16
N GLU A 371 -13.40 -20.30 18.04
CA GLU A 371 -12.60 -19.20 18.59
C GLU A 371 -12.85 -17.88 17.82
N PRO A 372 -13.49 -16.86 18.45
CA PRO A 372 -13.76 -15.58 17.80
C PRO A 372 -12.49 -14.76 17.60
N ASP A 373 -11.53 -14.83 18.51
CA ASP A 373 -10.30 -14.04 18.41
C ASP A 373 -9.39 -14.58 17.32
N ARG A 374 -8.95 -13.69 16.42
CA ARG A 374 -8.19 -14.09 15.24
C ARG A 374 -6.80 -14.62 15.62
N GLN A 375 -6.16 -14.05 16.64
CA GLN A 375 -4.80 -14.40 17.03
C GLN A 375 -4.79 -15.73 17.80
N ALA A 376 -5.71 -15.90 18.76
CA ALA A 376 -5.96 -17.15 19.46
C ALA A 376 -6.34 -18.25 18.47
N ARG A 377 -7.23 -17.96 17.51
CA ARG A 377 -7.60 -18.92 16.45
C ARG A 377 -6.42 -19.32 15.60
N HIS A 378 -5.52 -18.39 15.26
CA HIS A 378 -4.30 -18.71 14.53
C HIS A 378 -3.35 -19.58 15.36
N ALA A 379 -3.18 -19.29 16.64
CA ALA A 379 -2.37 -20.12 17.55
C ALA A 379 -2.94 -21.54 17.67
N LEU A 380 -4.26 -21.70 17.83
CA LEU A 380 -4.94 -22.99 17.87
C LEU A 380 -4.77 -23.78 16.56
N PHE A 381 -4.77 -23.11 15.40
CA PHE A 381 -4.50 -23.76 14.12
C PHE A 381 -3.07 -24.31 14.04
N LEU A 382 -2.09 -23.51 14.47
CA LEU A 382 -0.69 -23.92 14.47
C LEU A 382 -0.47 -25.08 15.46
N ASP A 383 -1.06 -25.01 16.64
CA ASP A 383 -1.05 -26.11 17.64
C ASP A 383 -1.64 -27.40 17.05
N LEU A 384 -2.81 -27.33 16.43
CA LEU A 384 -3.46 -28.47 15.77
C LEU A 384 -2.57 -29.12 14.71
N LEU A 385 -1.93 -28.30 13.86
CA LEU A 385 -1.05 -28.80 12.81
C LEU A 385 0.23 -29.44 13.41
N ALA A 386 0.79 -28.85 14.46
CA ALA A 386 1.96 -29.40 15.15
C ALA A 386 1.63 -30.74 15.79
N THR A 387 0.50 -30.85 16.51
CA THR A 387 0.04 -32.11 17.11
C THR A 387 -0.19 -33.19 16.05
N ASP A 388 -0.86 -32.84 14.94
CA ASP A 388 -1.11 -33.78 13.85
C ASP A 388 0.20 -34.34 13.28
N LEU A 389 1.18 -33.48 13.00
CA LEU A 389 2.46 -33.87 12.41
C LEU A 389 3.38 -34.57 13.42
N TYR A 390 3.59 -33.98 14.59
CA TYR A 390 4.59 -34.45 15.56
C TYR A 390 4.09 -35.64 16.39
N GLU A 391 2.90 -35.53 16.98
CA GLU A 391 2.40 -36.53 17.93
C GLU A 391 1.68 -37.69 17.23
N HIS A 392 0.96 -37.40 16.15
CA HIS A 392 0.10 -38.39 15.49
C HIS A 392 0.65 -38.92 14.16
N ARG A 393 1.73 -38.32 13.64
CA ARG A 393 2.31 -38.64 12.31
C ARG A 393 1.27 -38.60 11.19
N VAL A 394 0.31 -37.68 11.30
CA VAL A 394 -0.76 -37.44 10.32
C VAL A 394 -0.42 -36.24 9.44
N LEU A 395 -0.31 -36.47 8.14
CA LEU A 395 -0.10 -35.44 7.13
C LEU A 395 -1.46 -34.92 6.64
N ASN A 396 -2.02 -33.92 7.34
CA ASN A 396 -3.24 -33.26 6.90
C ASN A 396 -2.95 -32.21 5.81
N LEU A 397 -3.13 -32.62 4.54
CA LEU A 397 -2.89 -31.76 3.39
C LEU A 397 -3.78 -30.51 3.35
N ASN A 398 -4.96 -30.54 3.96
CA ASN A 398 -5.85 -29.37 3.99
C ASN A 398 -5.33 -28.31 4.97
N LEU A 399 -4.80 -28.72 6.13
CA LEU A 399 -4.14 -27.79 7.06
C LEU A 399 -2.86 -27.23 6.45
N LEU A 400 -2.07 -28.04 5.73
CA LEU A 400 -0.88 -27.53 5.03
C LEU A 400 -1.20 -26.57 3.88
N LYS A 401 -2.27 -26.82 3.11
CA LYS A 401 -2.78 -25.86 2.10
C LYS A 401 -3.22 -24.56 2.76
N TYR A 402 -3.90 -24.65 3.90
CA TYR A 402 -4.29 -23.48 4.67
C TYR A 402 -3.05 -22.71 5.15
N LEU A 403 -2.07 -23.39 5.74
CA LEU A 403 -0.79 -22.79 6.15
C LEU A 403 -0.08 -22.06 4.99
N ARG A 404 -0.06 -22.66 3.79
CA ARG A 404 0.52 -22.03 2.59
C ARG A 404 -0.16 -20.72 2.23
N VAL A 405 -1.49 -20.67 2.25
CA VAL A 405 -2.28 -19.45 1.95
C VAL A 405 -2.03 -18.35 2.99
N HIS A 406 -1.59 -18.74 4.19
CA HIS A 406 -1.30 -17.84 5.29
C HIS A 406 0.16 -17.36 5.35
N CYS A 407 1.06 -17.90 4.53
CA CYS A 407 2.39 -17.33 4.34
C CYS A 407 2.25 -15.96 3.64
N ARG A 408 2.69 -14.88 4.30
CA ARG A 408 2.62 -13.49 3.82
C ARG A 408 4.01 -12.95 3.45
N HIS A 409 5.07 -13.54 3.96
CA HIS A 409 6.45 -13.11 3.76
C HIS A 409 7.26 -14.13 2.95
N GLU A 410 8.23 -13.66 2.18
CA GLU A 410 9.08 -14.53 1.35
C GLU A 410 9.93 -15.50 2.18
N GLN A 411 10.34 -15.08 3.38
CA GLN A 411 10.99 -15.98 4.34
C GLN A 411 10.06 -17.11 4.77
N GLU A 412 8.78 -16.82 5.05
CA GLU A 412 7.78 -17.85 5.38
C GLU A 412 7.52 -18.77 4.19
N GLU A 413 7.47 -18.23 2.97
CA GLU A 413 7.31 -19.02 1.76
C GLU A 413 8.50 -19.97 1.53
N ARG A 414 9.73 -19.50 1.75
CA ARG A 414 10.94 -20.33 1.69
C ARG A 414 10.94 -21.39 2.78
N LEU A 415 10.65 -21.01 4.02
CA LEU A 415 10.55 -21.94 5.16
C LEU A 415 9.46 -22.98 4.94
N PHE A 416 8.31 -22.59 4.39
CA PHE A 416 7.25 -23.51 4.03
C PHE A 416 7.66 -24.44 2.89
N ALA A 417 8.34 -23.94 1.85
CA ALA A 417 8.86 -24.78 0.78
C ALA A 417 9.84 -25.82 1.33
N SER A 418 10.78 -25.41 2.17
CA SER A 418 11.73 -26.33 2.82
C SER A 418 11.03 -27.32 3.76
N LEU A 419 10.01 -26.89 4.52
CA LEU A 419 9.16 -27.79 5.31
C LEU A 419 8.49 -28.85 4.41
N MET A 420 7.97 -28.45 3.26
CA MET A 420 7.35 -29.37 2.31
C MET A 420 8.38 -30.35 1.72
N ASP A 421 9.62 -29.92 1.51
CA ASP A 421 10.71 -30.79 1.07
C ASP A 421 11.13 -31.77 2.17
N ASP A 422 11.20 -31.33 3.42
CA ASP A 422 11.44 -32.21 4.59
C ASP A 422 10.32 -33.28 4.70
N LEU A 423 9.06 -32.88 4.51
CA LEU A 423 7.91 -33.78 4.50
C LEU A 423 7.84 -34.69 3.24
N ARG A 424 8.57 -34.37 2.17
CA ARG A 424 8.70 -35.21 0.96
C ARG A 424 9.88 -36.15 1.02
N GLY A 425 11.01 -35.72 1.57
CA GLY A 425 12.22 -36.53 1.79
C GLY A 425 12.03 -37.66 2.80
N THR A 426 10.86 -37.67 3.45
CA THR A 426 10.36 -38.74 4.34
C THR A 426 9.39 -39.70 3.64
N ARG A 427 9.30 -39.64 2.31
CA ARG A 427 8.70 -40.72 1.51
C ARG A 427 9.71 -41.87 1.39
N PRO A 428 9.23 -43.13 1.38
CA PRO A 428 10.09 -44.31 1.26
C PRO A 428 11.01 -44.27 0.04
#